data_AF-A0A7X8ZI02-F1
#
_entry.id   AF-A0A7X8ZI02-F1
#
_cell.length_a   1.000
_cell.length_b   1.000
_cell.length_c   1.000
_cell.angle_alpha   90.00
_cell.angle_beta   90.00
_cell.angle_gamma   90.00
#
_symmetry.space_group_name_H-M   'P 1'
#
loop_
_entity.id
_entity.type
_entity.pdbx_description
1 polymer ?
#
loop_
_entity_poly.entity_id
_entity_poly.type
_entity_poly.pdbx_seq_one_letter_code
_entity_poly.pdbx_strand_id
1 'polypeptide(L)'
;MFFLSFDWSLFFEIGLIILFVTALIVISTIFITRTLRQRYREVYKYHSKMEIELRKTANLLSKKVPDPELAKYESIAIKELSHEQKKELLALVDSLFTKIDKNDPETAYIVETYERLQEMRRVRDGKAIIFNHQITMFPLNFYSRIFRIKKWELFTHQE
;
A
#
# COMPACT_ATOMS: atom_id res chain seq x y z
N MET A 1 -3.25 23.89 64.35
CA MET A 1 -2.75 24.20 62.99
C MET A 1 -2.07 22.94 62.47
N PHE A 2 -2.79 22.12 61.70
CA PHE A 2 -2.21 20.90 61.13
C PHE A 2 -1.30 21.31 59.96
N PHE A 3 -0.01 21.38 60.20
CA PHE A 3 0.97 21.42 59.11
C PHE A 3 1.07 20.00 58.54
N LEU A 4 0.38 19.76 57.43
CA LEU A 4 0.70 18.63 56.56
C LEU A 4 2.13 18.86 56.04
N SER A 5 3.09 18.15 56.62
CA SER A 5 4.45 18.09 56.07
C SER A 5 4.37 17.40 54.71
N PHE A 6 4.69 18.14 53.65
CA PHE A 6 4.74 17.59 52.29
C PHE A 6 5.89 16.58 52.17
N ASP A 7 5.57 15.35 51.72
CA ASP A 7 6.57 14.31 51.49
C ASP A 7 7.29 14.54 50.16
N TRP A 8 8.39 15.28 50.24
CA TRP A 8 9.24 15.58 49.09
C TRP A 8 9.85 14.33 48.46
N SER A 9 10.12 13.26 49.22
CA SER A 9 10.70 12.02 48.68
C SER A 9 9.72 11.35 47.73
N LEU A 10 8.48 11.17 48.19
CA LEU A 10 7.41 10.59 47.39
C LEU A 10 7.10 11.43 46.15
N PHE A 11 7.13 12.76 46.28
CA PHE A 11 6.97 13.67 45.13
C PHE A 11 8.06 13.47 44.07
N PHE A 12 9.33 13.42 44.47
CA PHE A 12 10.44 13.21 43.53
C PHE A 12 10.43 11.81 42.90
N GLU A 13 10.08 10.76 43.65
CA GLU A 13 9.93 9.40 43.14
C GLU A 13 8.85 9.30 42.06
N ILE A 14 7.64 9.83 42.35
CA ILE A 14 6.54 9.86 41.38
C ILE A 14 6.92 10.70 40.15
N GLY A 15 7.56 11.87 40.37
CA GLY A 15 8.03 12.73 39.30
C GLY A 15 9.03 12.04 38.37
N LEU A 16 9.99 11.29 38.93
CA LEU A 16 10.95 10.51 38.17
C LEU A 16 10.28 9.40 37.37
N ILE A 17 9.33 8.67 37.97
CA ILE A 17 8.57 7.62 37.27
C ILE A 17 7.82 8.22 36.08
N ILE A 18 7.11 9.34 36.28
CA ILE A 18 6.39 10.03 35.20
C ILE A 18 7.34 10.45 34.09
N LEU A 19 8.50 11.00 34.43
CA LEU A 19 9.52 11.42 33.46
C LEU A 19 10.03 10.22 32.64
N PHE A 20 10.35 9.10 33.29
CA PHE A 20 10.79 7.87 32.62
C PHE A 20 9.72 7.29 31.70
N VAL A 21 8.48 7.19 32.18
CA VAL A 21 7.35 6.70 31.37
C VAL A 21 7.12 7.61 30.17
N THR A 22 7.16 8.93 30.35
CA THR A 22 7.00 9.90 29.27
C THR A 22 8.12 9.75 28.23
N ALA A 23 9.37 9.61 28.66
CA ALA A 23 10.49 9.38 27.77
C ALA A 23 10.31 8.09 26.94
N LEU A 24 9.87 6.99 27.56
CA LEU A 24 9.60 5.73 26.87
C LEU A 24 8.45 5.86 25.84
N ILE A 25 7.40 6.63 26.15
CA ILE A 25 6.31 6.91 25.21
C ILE A 25 6.83 7.68 23.99
N VAL A 26 7.64 8.72 24.21
CA VAL A 26 8.23 9.52 23.12
C VAL A 26 9.11 8.65 22.23
N ILE A 27 10.01 7.85 22.82
CA ILE A 27 10.88 6.93 22.08
C ILE A 27 10.04 5.94 21.26
N SER A 28 9.03 5.32 21.89
CA SER A 28 8.14 4.35 21.22
C SER A 28 7.39 4.98 20.03
N THR A 29 6.91 6.22 20.19
CA THR A 29 6.22 6.97 19.13
C THR A 29 7.11 7.14 17.89
N ILE A 30 8.40 7.45 18.09
CA ILE A 30 9.36 7.62 17.00
C ILE A 30 9.53 6.30 16.22
N PHE A 31 9.71 5.18 16.93
CA PHE A 31 9.86 3.87 16.31
C PHE A 31 8.60 3.48 15.51
N ILE A 32 7.43 3.60 16.13
CA ILE A 32 6.13 3.30 15.50
C ILE A 32 5.94 4.11 14.22
N THR A 33 6.19 5.41 14.28
CA THR A 33 6.02 6.31 13.13
C THR A 33 6.98 5.95 11.99
N ARG A 34 8.25 5.64 12.33
CA ARG A 34 9.24 5.19 11.34
C ARG A 34 8.82 3.89 10.67
N THR A 35 8.36 2.91 11.44
CA THR A 35 7.88 1.63 10.91
C THR A 35 6.69 1.82 9.98
N LEU A 36 5.68 2.60 10.37
CA LEU A 36 4.52 2.90 9.53
C LEU A 36 4.93 3.56 8.22
N ARG A 37 5.82 4.57 8.28
CA ARG A 37 6.30 5.29 7.10
C ARG A 37 7.07 4.37 6.15
N GLN A 38 7.91 3.49 6.69
CA GLN A 38 8.67 2.53 5.88
C GLN A 38 7.74 1.56 5.16
N ARG A 39 6.80 0.96 5.89
CA ARG A 39 5.84 0.00 5.32
C ARG A 39 4.93 0.65 4.27
N TYR A 40 4.44 1.86 4.55
CA TYR A 40 3.66 2.62 3.57
C TYR A 40 4.47 2.88 2.29
N ARG A 41 5.73 3.32 2.41
CA ARG A 41 6.62 3.53 1.25
C ARG A 41 6.86 2.25 0.46
N GLU A 42 6.98 1.11 1.14
CA GLU A 42 7.10 -0.18 0.46
C GLU A 42 5.86 -0.50 -0.37
N VAL A 43 4.65 -0.37 0.18
CA VAL A 43 3.40 -0.59 -0.58
C VAL A 43 3.35 0.37 -1.77
N TYR A 44 3.61 1.66 -1.55
CA TYR A 44 3.61 2.68 -2.60
C TYR A 44 4.63 2.40 -3.72
N LYS A 45 5.83 1.91 -3.38
CA LYS A 45 6.87 1.55 -4.36
C LYS A 45 6.36 0.47 -5.31
N TYR A 46 5.74 -0.59 -4.78
CA TYR A 46 5.21 -1.67 -5.61
C TYR A 46 3.93 -1.28 -6.34
N HIS A 47 3.11 -0.42 -5.74
CA HIS A 47 1.95 0.19 -6.39
C HIS A 47 2.36 0.97 -7.65
N SER A 48 3.37 1.83 -7.55
CA SER A 48 3.91 2.58 -8.70
C SER A 48 4.49 1.64 -9.78
N LYS A 49 5.20 0.58 -9.38
CA LYS A 49 5.71 -0.43 -10.33
C LYS A 49 4.57 -1.15 -11.05
N MET A 50 3.53 -1.55 -10.34
CA MET A 50 2.34 -2.17 -10.91
C MET A 50 1.65 -1.24 -11.91
N GLU A 51 1.48 0.04 -11.60
CA GLU A 51 0.90 1.02 -12.53
C GLU A 51 1.72 1.19 -13.81
N ILE A 52 3.06 1.13 -13.71
CA ILE A 52 3.95 1.19 -14.87
C ILE A 52 3.78 -0.04 -15.75
N GLU A 53 3.79 -1.24 -15.17
CA GLU A 53 3.61 -2.46 -15.94
C GLU A 53 2.19 -2.54 -16.54
N LEU A 54 1.16 -2.11 -15.80
CA LEU A 54 -0.22 -2.04 -16.29
C LEU A 54 -0.32 -1.18 -17.54
N ARG A 55 0.36 -0.02 -17.54
CA ARG A 55 0.45 0.87 -18.70
C ARG A 55 1.10 0.20 -19.90
N LYS A 56 2.24 -0.45 -19.68
CA LYS A 56 2.97 -1.12 -20.75
C LYS A 56 2.12 -2.24 -21.35
N THR A 57 1.54 -3.09 -20.50
CA THR A 57 0.69 -4.19 -20.95
C THR A 57 -0.51 -3.68 -21.73
N ALA A 58 -1.26 -2.69 -21.22
CA ALA A 58 -2.37 -2.07 -21.93
C ALA A 58 -1.95 -1.54 -23.31
N ASN A 59 -0.86 -0.78 -23.39
CA ASN A 59 -0.36 -0.24 -24.66
C ASN A 59 0.12 -1.30 -25.65
N LEU A 60 0.65 -2.43 -25.18
CA LEU A 60 1.07 -3.54 -26.03
C LEU A 60 -0.14 -4.30 -26.56
N LEU A 61 -1.12 -4.54 -25.68
CA LEU A 61 -2.37 -5.20 -26.03
C LEU A 61 -3.17 -4.38 -27.04
N SER A 62 -3.27 -3.05 -26.89
CA SER A 62 -4.07 -2.23 -27.82
C SER A 62 -3.54 -2.26 -29.26
N LYS A 63 -2.23 -2.46 -29.44
CA LYS A 63 -1.59 -2.61 -30.75
C LYS A 63 -1.84 -3.98 -31.40
N LYS A 64 -2.04 -5.03 -30.62
CA LYS A 64 -2.24 -6.40 -31.14
C LYS A 64 -3.71 -6.79 -31.21
N VAL A 65 -4.51 -6.34 -30.25
CA VAL A 65 -5.95 -6.59 -30.16
C VAL A 65 -6.65 -5.24 -29.98
N PRO A 66 -7.06 -4.58 -31.08
CA PRO A 66 -7.80 -3.33 -31.00
C PRO A 66 -9.12 -3.56 -30.27
N ASP A 67 -9.29 -2.92 -29.12
CA ASP A 67 -10.52 -3.00 -28.32
C ASP A 67 -11.01 -1.58 -27.98
N PRO A 68 -12.27 -1.23 -28.32
CA PRO A 68 -12.82 0.10 -28.05
C PRO A 68 -12.85 0.48 -26.56
N GLU A 69 -12.94 -0.49 -25.65
CA GLU A 69 -12.92 -0.22 -24.22
C GLU A 69 -11.54 0.15 -23.72
N LEU A 70 -10.49 -0.44 -24.31
CA LEU A 70 -9.11 -0.14 -23.96
C LEU A 70 -8.70 1.26 -24.43
N ALA A 71 -9.25 1.69 -25.57
CA ALA A 71 -9.05 3.04 -26.13
C ALA A 71 -9.45 4.16 -25.15
N LYS A 72 -10.42 3.92 -24.24
CA LYS A 72 -10.84 4.87 -23.20
C LYS A 72 -9.71 5.22 -22.23
N TYR A 73 -8.72 4.33 -22.07
CA TYR A 73 -7.62 4.48 -21.13
C TYR A 73 -6.32 4.93 -21.80
N GLU A 74 -6.23 4.98 -23.14
CA GLU A 74 -5.00 5.35 -23.86
C GLU A 74 -4.60 6.81 -23.67
N SER A 75 -5.59 7.71 -23.54
CA SER A 75 -5.36 9.15 -23.36
C SER A 75 -5.17 9.56 -21.90
N ILE A 76 -5.44 8.67 -20.94
CA ILE A 76 -5.42 8.96 -19.51
C ILE A 76 -4.14 8.42 -18.88
N ALA A 77 -3.48 9.22 -18.06
CA ALA A 77 -2.38 8.72 -17.25
C ALA A 77 -2.91 7.73 -16.21
N ILE A 78 -2.47 6.47 -16.25
CA ILE A 78 -2.93 5.42 -15.32
C ILE A 78 -2.83 5.83 -13.84
N LYS A 79 -1.88 6.71 -13.49
CA LYS A 79 -1.75 7.25 -12.13
C LYS A 79 -2.98 8.02 -11.65
N GLU A 80 -3.65 8.71 -12.57
CA GLU A 80 -4.85 9.54 -12.31
C GLU A 80 -6.13 8.71 -12.18
N LEU A 81 -6.11 7.46 -12.64
CA LEU A 81 -7.23 6.55 -12.49
C LEU A 81 -7.50 6.27 -11.01
N SER A 82 -8.79 6.24 -10.65
CA SER A 82 -9.24 5.74 -9.36
C SER A 82 -8.91 4.24 -9.21
N HIS A 83 -8.97 3.73 -7.98
CA HIS A 83 -8.72 2.31 -7.71
C HIS A 83 -9.67 1.39 -8.49
N GLU A 84 -10.96 1.70 -8.54
CA GLU A 84 -11.93 0.91 -9.30
C GLU A 84 -11.66 0.95 -10.81
N GLN A 85 -11.34 2.12 -11.37
CA GLN A 85 -10.94 2.21 -12.80
C GLN A 85 -9.67 1.41 -13.10
N LYS A 86 -8.72 1.36 -12.16
CA LYS A 86 -7.52 0.51 -12.30
C LYS A 86 -7.88 -0.98 -12.25
N LYS A 87 -8.86 -1.38 -11.44
CA LYS A 87 -9.37 -2.76 -11.42
C LYS A 87 -10.10 -3.11 -12.71
N GLU A 88 -10.92 -2.22 -13.24
CA GLU A 88 -11.58 -2.39 -14.54
C GLU A 88 -10.55 -2.57 -15.66
N LEU A 89 -9.54 -1.68 -15.73
CA LEU A 89 -8.46 -1.79 -16.71
C LEU A 89 -7.68 -3.10 -16.56
N LEU A 90 -7.38 -3.51 -15.33
CA LEU A 90 -6.71 -4.79 -15.07
C LEU A 90 -7.55 -5.99 -15.53
N ALA A 91 -8.86 -5.98 -15.29
CA ALA A 91 -9.77 -7.03 -15.75
C ALA A 91 -9.86 -7.07 -17.29
N LEU A 92 -9.86 -5.90 -17.94
CA LEU A 92 -9.82 -5.78 -19.40
C LEU A 92 -8.51 -6.33 -19.96
N VAL A 93 -7.37 -5.99 -19.34
CA VAL A 93 -6.05 -6.53 -19.70
C VAL A 93 -6.04 -8.06 -19.55
N ASP A 94 -6.54 -8.60 -18.44
CA ASP A 94 -6.62 -10.04 -18.19
C ASP A 94 -7.49 -10.73 -19.27
N SER A 95 -8.63 -10.13 -19.64
CA SER A 95 -9.52 -10.62 -20.71
C SER A 95 -8.85 -10.60 -22.09
N LEU A 96 -8.23 -9.48 -22.48
CA LEU A 96 -7.58 -9.34 -23.79
C LEU A 96 -6.35 -10.25 -23.92
N PHE A 97 -5.62 -10.47 -22.83
CA PHE A 97 -4.49 -11.39 -22.81
C PHE A 97 -4.90 -12.84 -23.15
N THR A 98 -6.13 -13.26 -22.82
CA THR A 98 -6.63 -14.61 -23.20
C THR A 98 -6.79 -14.79 -24.71
N LYS A 99 -6.89 -13.70 -25.48
CA LYS A 99 -7.10 -13.71 -26.93
C LYS A 99 -5.80 -13.77 -27.73
N ILE A 100 -4.63 -13.72 -27.06
CA ILE A 100 -3.31 -13.70 -27.71
C ILE A 100 -2.75 -15.12 -27.83
N ASP A 101 -2.15 -15.42 -28.99
CA ASP A 101 -1.37 -16.65 -29.17
C ASP A 101 -0.02 -16.54 -28.43
N LYS A 102 0.12 -17.30 -27.35
CA LYS A 102 1.29 -17.30 -26.47
C LYS A 102 2.51 -18.00 -27.07
N ASN A 103 2.34 -18.74 -28.16
CA ASN A 103 3.43 -19.46 -28.82
C ASN A 103 4.06 -18.65 -29.95
N ASP A 104 3.46 -17.53 -30.34
CA ASP A 104 3.99 -16.61 -31.34
C ASP A 104 5.19 -15.82 -30.77
N PRO A 105 6.40 -15.92 -31.37
CA PRO A 105 7.55 -15.12 -30.96
C PRO A 105 7.30 -13.61 -30.92
N GLU A 106 6.38 -13.08 -31.75
CA GLU A 106 6.06 -11.65 -31.72
C GLU A 106 5.30 -11.21 -30.46
N THR A 107 4.68 -12.15 -29.74
CA THR A 107 3.92 -11.87 -28.52
C THR A 107 4.72 -12.15 -27.26
N ALA A 108 5.92 -12.72 -27.36
CA ALA A 108 6.76 -13.08 -26.22
C ALA A 108 6.98 -11.91 -25.25
N TYR A 109 7.21 -10.71 -25.77
CA TYR A 109 7.36 -9.50 -24.95
C TYR A 109 6.07 -9.09 -24.21
N ILE A 110 4.91 -9.33 -24.83
CA ILE A 110 3.59 -9.08 -24.22
C ILE A 110 3.36 -10.06 -23.08
N VAL A 111 3.68 -11.34 -23.29
CA VAL A 111 3.61 -12.39 -22.27
C VAL A 111 4.50 -12.03 -21.08
N GLU A 112 5.76 -11.71 -21.30
CA GLU A 112 6.69 -11.32 -20.24
C GLU A 112 6.18 -10.09 -19.46
N THR A 113 5.70 -9.06 -20.16
CA THR A 113 5.20 -7.83 -19.52
C THR A 113 3.93 -8.10 -18.70
N TYR A 114 3.04 -8.95 -19.21
CA TYR A 114 1.85 -9.39 -18.48
C TYR A 114 2.21 -10.18 -17.21
N GLU A 115 3.15 -11.14 -17.30
CA GLU A 115 3.60 -11.91 -16.13
C GLU A 115 4.20 -11.00 -15.05
N ARG A 116 5.01 -10.02 -15.46
CA ARG A 116 5.56 -9.00 -14.54
C ARG A 116 4.46 -8.16 -13.90
N LEU A 117 3.43 -7.76 -14.65
CA LEU A 117 2.26 -7.07 -14.09
C LEU A 117 1.59 -7.93 -13.00
N GLN A 118 1.34 -9.21 -13.27
CA GLN A 118 0.72 -10.15 -12.33
C GLN A 118 1.60 -10.39 -11.09
N GLU A 119 2.91 -10.46 -11.25
CA GLU A 119 3.87 -10.51 -10.14
C GLU A 119 3.80 -9.25 -9.28
N MET A 120 3.88 -8.07 -9.90
CA MET A 120 3.84 -6.79 -9.17
C MET A 120 2.50 -6.61 -8.44
N ARG A 121 1.37 -7.01 -9.05
CA ARG A 121 0.05 -7.04 -8.41
C ARG A 121 0.07 -7.88 -7.13
N ARG A 122 0.53 -9.13 -7.22
CA ARG A 122 0.60 -10.07 -6.08
C ARG A 122 1.49 -9.53 -4.96
N VAL A 123 2.68 -9.03 -5.28
CA VAL A 123 3.61 -8.50 -4.28
C VAL A 123 3.05 -7.25 -3.61
N ARG A 124 2.46 -6.35 -4.40
CA ARG A 124 1.81 -5.13 -3.90
C ARG A 124 0.68 -5.48 -2.93
N ASP A 125 -0.21 -6.39 -3.31
CA ASP A 125 -1.35 -6.78 -2.47
C ASP A 125 -0.90 -7.51 -1.20
N GLY A 126 0.08 -8.41 -1.28
CA GLY A 126 0.66 -9.03 -0.09
C GLY A 126 1.21 -7.99 0.90
N LYS A 127 1.91 -6.96 0.39
CA LYS A 127 2.39 -5.85 1.23
C LYS A 127 1.25 -4.99 1.79
N ALA A 128 0.22 -4.73 0.97
CA ALA A 128 -0.96 -3.98 1.40
C ALA A 128 -1.72 -4.71 2.51
N ILE A 129 -1.87 -6.04 2.42
CA ILE A 129 -2.48 -6.87 3.47
C ILE A 129 -1.70 -6.77 4.78
N ILE A 130 -0.37 -6.94 4.73
CA ILE A 130 0.49 -6.83 5.92
C ILE A 130 0.35 -5.44 6.55
N PHE A 131 0.40 -4.37 5.74
CA PHE A 131 0.21 -3.00 6.22
C PHE A 131 -1.17 -2.79 6.85
N ASN A 132 -2.23 -3.25 6.17
CA ASN A 132 -3.61 -3.13 6.63
C ASN A 132 -3.83 -3.87 7.96
N HIS A 133 -3.20 -5.02 8.14
CA HIS A 133 -3.22 -5.75 9.40
C HIS A 133 -2.43 -5.01 10.49
N GLN A 134 -1.24 -4.51 10.18
CA GLN A 134 -0.41 -3.76 11.12
C GLN A 134 -1.10 -2.53 11.70
N ILE A 135 -1.78 -1.73 10.87
CA ILE A 135 -2.50 -0.55 11.35
C ILE A 135 -3.75 -0.88 12.19
N THR A 136 -4.11 -2.17 12.34
CA THR A 136 -5.18 -2.60 13.24
C THR A 136 -4.67 -3.08 14.61
N MET A 137 -3.37 -3.35 14.75
CA MET A 137 -2.76 -3.83 15.99
C MET A 137 -2.31 -2.69 16.90
N PHE A 138 -2.41 -2.88 18.22
CA PHE A 138 -1.82 -1.94 19.19
C PHE A 138 -0.28 -2.05 19.12
N PRO A 139 0.48 -0.94 19.23
CA PRO A 139 0.02 0.44 19.40
C PRO A 139 -0.30 1.17 18.09
N LEU A 140 -0.01 0.58 16.94
CA LEU A 140 -0.14 1.20 15.61
C LEU A 140 -1.55 1.67 15.29
N ASN A 141 -2.58 0.98 15.78
CA ASN A 141 -3.97 1.35 15.57
C ASN A 141 -4.33 2.72 16.14
N PHE A 142 -3.83 3.06 17.32
CA PHE A 142 -4.03 4.34 17.97
C PHE A 142 -3.40 5.45 17.12
N TYR A 143 -2.15 5.28 16.72
CA TYR A 143 -1.45 6.23 15.85
C TYR A 143 -2.10 6.34 14.47
N SER A 144 -2.55 5.23 13.87
CA SER A 144 -3.20 5.25 12.56
C SER A 144 -4.50 6.07 12.57
N ARG A 145 -5.26 6.04 13.68
CA ARG A 145 -6.46 6.87 13.87
C ARG A 145 -6.11 8.35 14.02
N ILE A 146 -5.11 8.68 14.84
CA ILE A 146 -4.65 10.07 15.02
C ILE A 146 -4.17 10.66 13.70
N PHE A 147 -3.34 9.91 12.97
CA PHE A 147 -2.77 10.36 11.70
C PHE A 147 -3.68 10.13 10.48
N ARG A 148 -4.90 9.63 10.68
CA ARG A 148 -5.87 9.33 9.61
C ARG A 148 -5.29 8.45 8.48
N ILE A 149 -4.42 7.50 8.85
CA ILE A 149 -3.81 6.57 7.91
C ILE A 149 -4.88 5.59 7.42
N LYS A 150 -5.13 5.60 6.11
CA LYS A 150 -6.10 4.71 5.48
C LYS A 150 -5.48 3.36 5.12
N LYS A 151 -6.32 2.32 5.12
CA LYS A 151 -6.00 1.03 4.53
C LYS A 151 -5.78 1.19 3.02
N TRP A 152 -4.92 0.35 2.46
CA TRP A 152 -4.79 0.20 1.02
C TRP A 152 -5.89 -0.73 0.50
N GLU A 153 -6.56 -0.31 -0.56
CA GLU A 153 -7.52 -1.16 -1.30
C GLU A 153 -6.76 -2.23 -2.08
N LEU A 154 -7.32 -3.43 -2.22
CA LEU A 154 -6.67 -4.57 -2.89
C LEU A 154 -7.13 -4.70 -4.35
N PHE A 155 -6.26 -5.24 -5.21
CA PHE A 155 -6.58 -5.51 -6.62
C PHE A 155 -7.06 -6.93 -6.86
N THR A 156 -6.60 -7.87 -6.05
CA THR A 156 -7.04 -9.26 -6.07
C THR A 156 -8.38 -9.38 -5.34
N HIS A 157 -9.36 -10.05 -5.94
CA HIS A 157 -10.58 -10.41 -5.21
C HIS A 157 -10.19 -11.35 -4.06
N GLN A 158 -10.52 -10.97 -2.84
CA GLN A 158 -10.65 -11.94 -1.76
C GLN A 158 -11.96 -12.67 -2.06
N GLU A 159 -11.88 -13.86 -2.64
CA GLU A 159 -12.96 -14.84 -2.51
C GLU A 159 -13.21 -15.14 -1.03
#